data_AF-A0A3D2BWJ5-F1
#
_entry.id   AF-A0A3D2BWJ5-F1
#
_cell.length_a   1.000
_cell.length_b   1.000
_cell.length_c   1.000
_cell.angle_alpha   90.00
_cell.angle_beta   90.00
_cell.angle_gamma   90.00
#
_symmetry.space_group_name_H-M   'P 1'
#
loop_
_entity.id
_entity.type
_entity.pdbx_description
1 polymer ?
#
loop_
_entity_poly.entity_id
_entity_poly.type
_entity_poly.pdbx_seq_one_letter_code
_entity_poly.pdbx_strand_id
1 'polypeptide(L)'
;MVPLDREAFAGFVAGDDDTDPGCEGLIDTPSSASYTCGTTGFPRGGMHTAPSRLTWVTIAHEFFDLTPAKIMAVAAPMGHAAGGFRWLQPGVCAAATQVVLPG
;
A
#
# COMPACT_ATOMS: atom_id res chain seq x y z
N MET A 1 4.78 -4.04 -18.73
CA MET A 1 4.81 -2.67 -18.18
C MET A 1 4.37 -1.74 -19.28
N VAL A 2 3.21 -1.09 -19.13
CA VAL A 2 2.75 -0.11 -20.11
C VAL A 2 3.68 1.12 -20.01
N PRO A 3 4.26 1.61 -21.11
CA PRO A 3 5.05 2.83 -21.09
C PRO A 3 4.21 4.00 -20.58
N LEU A 4 4.72 4.78 -19.61
CA LEU A 4 4.07 6.00 -19.13
C LEU A 4 4.41 7.17 -20.07
N ASP A 5 3.89 7.14 -21.30
CA ASP A 5 4.12 8.17 -22.31
C ASP A 5 2.84 8.99 -22.63
N ARG A 6 2.93 9.89 -23.61
CA ARG A 6 1.83 10.78 -24.00
C ARG A 6 0.63 10.01 -24.57
N GLU A 7 0.86 8.88 -25.22
CA GLU A 7 -0.18 8.06 -25.82
C GLU A 7 -0.96 7.33 -24.71
N ALA A 8 -0.23 6.74 -23.75
CA ALA A 8 -0.82 6.15 -22.54
C ALA A 8 -1.65 7.17 -21.73
N PHE A 9 -1.18 8.42 -21.62
CA PHE A 9 -1.94 9.47 -20.94
C PHE A 9 -3.22 9.87 -21.68
N ALA A 10 -3.19 9.92 -23.02
CA ALA A 10 -4.37 10.25 -23.82
C ALA A 10 -5.46 9.17 -23.70
N GLY A 11 -5.07 7.90 -23.67
CA GLY A 11 -5.98 6.76 -23.44
C GLY A 11 -6.64 6.83 -22.05
N PHE A 12 -5.85 7.11 -21.00
CA PHE A 12 -6.40 7.33 -19.66
C PHE A 12 -7.47 8.43 -19.62
N VAL A 13 -7.23 9.57 -20.28
CA VAL A 13 -8.21 10.67 -20.35
C VAL A 13 -9.47 10.29 -21.15
N ALA A 14 -9.32 9.43 -22.15
CA ALA A 14 -10.44 8.95 -22.98
C ALA A 14 -11.31 7.88 -22.27
N GLY A 15 -10.93 7.45 -21.07
CA GLY A 15 -11.61 6.39 -20.35
C GLY A 15 -11.28 5.02 -20.92
N ASP A 16 -9.99 4.74 -21.10
CA ASP A 16 -9.48 3.38 -21.37
C ASP A 16 -10.18 2.34 -20.46
N ASP A 17 -10.22 1.10 -20.95
CA ASP A 17 -10.76 -0.03 -20.22
C ASP A 17 -10.21 -0.09 -18.78
N ASP A 18 -11.10 0.08 -17.81
CA ASP A 18 -10.79 0.05 -16.36
C ASP A 18 -10.70 -1.40 -15.83
N THR A 19 -10.72 -2.38 -16.72
CA THR A 19 -10.45 -3.78 -16.37
C THR A 19 -8.99 -3.90 -15.95
N ASP A 20 -8.77 -4.33 -14.71
CA ASP A 20 -7.43 -4.64 -14.20
C ASP A 20 -6.76 -5.67 -15.15
N PRO A 21 -5.66 -5.31 -15.85
CA PRO A 21 -4.99 -6.23 -16.76
C PRO A 21 -4.33 -7.39 -16.00
N GLY A 22 -4.31 -7.33 -14.67
CA GLY A 22 -3.66 -8.27 -13.81
C GLY A 22 -2.14 -8.13 -13.88
N CYS A 23 -1.49 -8.84 -12.96
CA CYS A 23 -0.05 -9.00 -12.93
C CYS A 23 0.23 -10.45 -12.55
N GLU A 24 0.90 -11.19 -13.43
CA GLU A 24 1.43 -12.49 -13.07
C GLU A 24 2.65 -12.28 -12.17
N GLY A 25 2.52 -12.64 -10.89
CA GLY A 25 3.61 -12.59 -9.93
C GLY A 25 3.43 -13.67 -8.88
N LEU A 26 4.52 -14.37 -8.55
CA LEU A 26 4.50 -15.30 -7.42
C LEU A 26 4.26 -14.49 -6.14
N ILE A 27 3.31 -14.93 -5.33
CA ILE A 27 2.89 -14.23 -4.10
C ILE A 27 4.07 -13.98 -3.14
N ASP A 28 5.07 -14.86 -3.16
CA ASP A 28 6.29 -14.79 -2.34
C ASP A 28 7.41 -13.93 -2.95
N THR A 29 7.15 -13.26 -4.08
CA THR A 29 8.11 -12.30 -4.64
C THR A 29 8.10 -11.03 -3.78
N PRO A 30 9.27 -10.45 -3.45
CA PRO A 30 9.32 -9.16 -2.80
C PRO A 30 8.58 -8.09 -3.61
N SER A 31 7.58 -7.47 -3.01
CA SER A 31 6.74 -6.44 -3.65
C SER A 31 7.07 -5.03 -3.15
N SER A 32 7.81 -4.91 -2.05
CA SER A 32 8.14 -3.61 -1.47
C SER A 32 9.31 -3.68 -0.49
N ALA A 33 9.88 -2.51 -0.18
CA ALA A 33 10.91 -2.33 0.83
C ALA A 33 10.54 -1.20 1.80
N SER A 34 10.76 -1.43 3.10
CA SER A 34 10.68 -0.39 4.12
C SER A 34 12.06 -0.12 4.69
N TYR A 35 12.51 1.13 4.70
CA TYR A 35 13.82 1.50 5.22
C TYR A 35 13.71 2.07 6.63
N THR A 36 14.61 1.61 7.50
CA THR A 36 14.79 2.17 8.84
C THR A 36 15.68 3.41 8.79
N CYS A 37 15.55 4.33 9.77
CA CYS A 37 16.29 5.60 9.76
C CYS A 37 17.82 5.47 9.89
N GLY A 38 18.35 4.28 10.20
CA GLY A 38 19.80 4.06 10.26
C GLY A 38 20.47 4.66 11.51
N THR A 39 19.80 4.71 12.67
CA THR A 39 20.43 5.22 13.91
C THR A 39 21.73 4.50 14.30
N THR A 40 21.97 3.29 13.78
CA THR A 40 23.20 2.51 14.01
C THR A 40 24.08 2.34 12.76
N GLY A 41 24.00 3.27 11.80
CA GLY A 41 24.80 3.26 10.57
C GLY A 41 23.95 3.44 9.32
N PHE A 42 24.16 2.64 8.28
CA PHE A 42 23.35 2.76 7.07
C PHE A 42 21.90 2.27 7.31
N PRO A 43 20.90 2.93 6.69
CA PRO A 43 19.54 2.45 6.62
C PRO A 43 19.47 0.98 6.18
N ARG A 44 18.76 0.15 6.94
CA ARG A 44 18.47 -1.24 6.55
C ARG A 44 17.09 -1.31 5.91
N GLY A 45 17.02 -1.92 4.73
CA GLY A 45 15.78 -2.20 4.00
C GLY A 45 15.22 -3.57 4.37
N GLY A 46 14.02 -3.59 4.92
CA GLY A 46 13.22 -4.81 5.09
C GLY A 46 12.43 -5.09 3.82
N MET A 47 12.72 -6.20 3.15
CA MET A 47 11.96 -6.66 1.99
C MET A 47 10.67 -7.33 2.45
N HIS A 48 9.56 -7.00 1.81
CA HIS A 48 8.24 -7.55 2.12
C HIS A 48 7.63 -8.18 0.88
N THR A 49 7.13 -9.41 1.04
CA THR A 49 6.27 -10.11 0.09
C THR A 49 4.81 -9.72 0.32
N ALA A 50 3.92 -10.00 -0.63
CA ALA A 50 2.49 -9.75 -0.45
C ALA A 50 1.91 -10.46 0.80
N PRO A 51 2.21 -11.75 1.09
CA PRO A 51 1.74 -12.44 2.29
C PRO A 51 2.22 -11.78 3.57
N SER A 52 3.51 -11.42 3.64
CA SER A 52 4.06 -10.75 4.84
C SER A 52 3.34 -9.43 5.14
N ARG A 53 2.85 -8.76 4.10
CA ARG A 53 2.06 -7.55 4.26
C ARG A 53 0.63 -7.86 4.69
N LEU A 54 0.00 -8.84 4.05
CA LEU A 54 -1.38 -9.23 4.37
C LEU A 54 -1.52 -9.80 5.79
N THR A 55 -0.48 -10.39 6.37
CA THR A 55 -0.50 -10.84 7.78
C THR A 55 -0.95 -9.73 8.73
N TRP A 56 -0.40 -8.52 8.59
CA TRP A 56 -0.85 -7.40 9.45
C TRP A 56 -2.27 -6.96 9.13
N VAL A 57 -2.65 -6.93 7.84
CA VAL A 57 -4.02 -6.58 7.43
C VAL A 57 -5.04 -7.48 8.11
N THR A 58 -4.80 -8.80 8.13
CA THR A 58 -5.67 -9.77 8.80
C THR A 58 -5.79 -9.47 10.30
N ILE A 59 -4.66 -9.24 10.98
CA ILE A 59 -4.65 -8.92 12.42
C ILE A 59 -5.36 -7.60 12.69
N ALA A 60 -5.11 -6.57 11.88
CA ALA A 60 -5.70 -5.24 12.04
C ALA A 60 -7.21 -5.26 11.83
N HIS A 61 -7.70 -6.06 10.88
CA HIS A 61 -9.12 -6.21 10.63
C HIS A 61 -9.86 -6.72 11.86
N GLU A 62 -9.32 -7.74 12.53
CA GLU A 62 -9.89 -8.27 13.78
C GLU A 62 -9.70 -7.30 14.96
N PHE A 63 -8.48 -6.77 15.12
CA PHE A 63 -8.12 -5.97 16.28
C PHE A 63 -8.85 -4.62 16.34
N PHE A 64 -9.11 -3.99 15.19
CA PHE A 64 -9.76 -2.68 15.09
C PHE A 64 -11.21 -2.76 14.58
N ASP A 65 -11.74 -3.96 14.34
CA ASP A 65 -13.06 -4.16 13.73
C ASP A 65 -13.18 -3.36 12.42
N LEU A 66 -12.18 -3.49 11.55
CA LEU A 66 -12.18 -2.71 10.31
C LEU A 66 -13.30 -3.18 9.40
N THR A 67 -14.12 -2.24 8.96
CA THR A 67 -15.20 -2.47 8.01
C THR A 67 -15.26 -1.29 7.04
N PRO A 68 -15.96 -1.43 5.90
CA PRO A 68 -16.12 -0.32 4.96
C PRO A 68 -16.77 0.93 5.57
N ALA A 69 -17.50 0.78 6.68
CA ALA A 69 -18.14 1.88 7.39
C ALA A 69 -17.19 2.70 8.28
N LYS A 70 -15.95 2.24 8.51
CA LYS A 70 -14.98 2.96 9.34
C LYS A 70 -14.32 4.10 8.56
N ILE A 71 -13.97 5.15 9.29
CA ILE A 71 -13.13 6.26 8.80
C ILE A 71 -11.83 6.23 9.61
N MET A 72 -10.70 6.10 8.93
CA MET A 72 -9.39 5.98 9.55
C MET A 72 -8.51 7.19 9.26
N ALA A 73 -7.78 7.68 10.26
CA ALA A 73 -6.73 8.66 10.05
C ALA A 73 -5.39 7.95 9.78
N VAL A 74 -4.77 8.23 8.62
CA VAL A 74 -3.39 7.84 8.33
C VAL A 74 -2.50 9.00 8.79
N ALA A 75 -2.20 9.00 10.09
CA ALA A 75 -1.50 10.12 10.74
C ALA A 75 0.03 9.99 10.72
N ALA A 76 0.56 8.79 10.49
CA ALA A 76 2.00 8.57 10.41
C ALA A 76 2.53 8.81 8.98
N PRO A 77 3.77 9.29 8.80
CA PRO A 77 4.36 9.50 7.49
C PRO A 77 4.34 8.23 6.64
N MET A 78 4.02 8.35 5.34
CA MET A 78 3.92 7.20 4.44
C MET A 78 5.24 6.44 4.27
N GLY A 79 6.38 7.13 4.36
CA GLY A 79 7.71 6.51 4.32
C GLY A 79 8.08 5.73 5.59
N HIS A 80 7.31 5.90 6.68
CA HIS A 80 7.47 5.11 7.90
C HIS A 80 6.57 3.87 7.83
N ALA A 81 7.06 2.73 8.34
CA ALA A 81 6.29 1.48 8.36
C ALA A 81 4.92 1.62 9.07
N ALA A 82 4.79 2.56 10.01
CA ALA A 82 3.48 2.86 10.57
C ALA A 82 2.52 3.41 9.50
N GLY A 83 2.89 4.46 8.76
CA GLY A 83 1.98 5.14 7.82
C GLY A 83 1.56 4.24 6.67
N GLY A 84 2.52 3.82 5.84
CA GLY A 84 2.23 3.04 4.64
C GLY A 84 1.75 1.62 4.93
N PHE A 85 2.33 0.95 5.93
CA PHE A 85 2.04 -0.46 6.20
C PHE A 85 1.00 -0.67 7.31
N ARG A 86 1.05 0.08 8.42
CA ARG A 86 0.12 -0.18 9.54
C ARG A 86 -1.23 0.50 9.44
N TRP A 87 -1.30 1.71 8.89
CA TRP A 87 -2.55 2.48 8.81
C TRP A 87 -3.16 2.40 7.42
N LEU A 88 -2.39 2.76 6.39
CA LEU A 88 -2.90 2.88 5.03
C LEU A 88 -3.41 1.54 4.46
N GLN A 89 -2.56 0.52 4.51
CA GLN A 89 -2.85 -0.75 3.84
C GLN A 89 -4.07 -1.49 4.41
N PRO A 90 -4.26 -1.64 5.74
CA PRO A 90 -5.46 -2.28 6.27
C PRO A 90 -6.75 -1.55 5.90
N GLY A 91 -6.73 -0.21 5.88
CA GLY A 91 -7.88 0.59 5.45
C GLY A 91 -8.23 0.35 3.98
N VAL A 92 -7.23 0.23 3.10
CA VAL A 92 -7.44 -0.10 1.68
C VAL A 92 -8.08 -1.49 1.55
N CYS A 93 -7.52 -2.49 2.22
CA CYS A 93 -8.03 -3.86 2.15
C CYS A 93 -9.43 -4.03 2.78
N ALA A 94 -9.78 -3.20 3.77
CA ALA A 94 -11.10 -3.19 4.39
C ALA A 94 -12.14 -2.33 3.65
N ALA A 95 -11.76 -1.69 2.54
CA ALA A 95 -12.56 -0.69 1.83
C ALA A 95 -13.05 0.46 2.74
N ALA A 96 -12.27 0.80 3.77
CA ALA A 96 -12.57 1.87 4.70
C ALA A 96 -12.19 3.24 4.10
N THR A 97 -12.91 4.28 4.48
CA THR A 97 -12.54 5.66 4.11
C THR A 97 -11.30 6.08 4.89
N GLN A 98 -10.34 6.72 4.23
CA GLN A 98 -9.07 7.12 4.86
C GLN A 98 -8.80 8.61 4.69
N VAL A 99 -8.51 9.28 5.81
CA VAL A 99 -8.03 10.65 5.86
C VAL A 99 -6.51 10.61 5.99
N VAL A 100 -5.81 10.88 4.88
CA VAL A 100 -4.34 10.94 4.87
C VAL A 100 -3.91 12.33 5.30
N LEU A 101 -3.20 12.41 6.41
CA LEU A 101 -2.66 13.68 6.90
C LEU A 101 -1.31 13.95 6.23
N PRO A 102 -1.02 15.21 5.84
CA PRO A 102 0.32 15.56 5.37
C PRO A 102 1.33 15.33 6.51
N GLY A 103 2.44 14.66 6.15
CA GLY A 103 3.55 14.37 7.05
C GLY A 103 4.75 15.26 6.80
#